data_AF-A0A662LSD4-F1
#
_entry.id   AF-A0A662LSD4-F1
#
_cell.length_a   1.000
_cell.length_b   1.000
_cell.length_c   1.000
_cell.angle_alpha   90.00
_cell.angle_beta   90.00
_cell.angle_gamma   90.00
#
_symmetry.space_group_name_H-M   'P 1'
#
loop_
_entity.id
_entity.type
_entity.pdbx_description
1 polymer ?
#
loop_
_entity_poly.entity_id
_entity_poly.type
_entity_poly.pdbx_seq_one_letter_code
_entity_poly.pdbx_strand_id
1 'polypeptide(L)' 'MNNLDVDIKIVKSWPKEEIVELYKSGGWWKDSYDSSELQHLIKGSFVFAVLVEKNSKKAIGMGRILSDGVSDAYLQD' A
#
# COMPACT_ATOMS: atom_id res chain seq x y z
N MET A 1 15.74 -17.33 12.37
CA MET A 1 14.79 -16.43 11.67
C MET A 1 15.39 -15.04 11.74
N ASN A 2 15.72 -14.41 10.60
CA ASN A 2 16.09 -13.00 10.61
C ASN A 2 14.84 -12.20 10.96
N ASN A 3 14.86 -11.46 12.07
CA ASN A 3 13.84 -10.45 12.32
C ASN A 3 14.08 -9.33 11.30
N LEU A 4 13.19 -9.21 10.33
CA LEU A 4 13.13 -8.03 9.48
C LEU A 4 12.79 -6.82 10.36
N ASP A 5 13.69 -5.85 10.41
CA ASP A 5 13.48 -4.60 11.12
C ASP A 5 12.61 -3.68 10.25
N VAL A 6 11.35 -3.52 10.65
CA VAL A 6 10.30 -2.91 9.83
C VAL A 6 9.53 -1.86 10.61
N ASP A 7 9.02 -0.87 9.88
CA ASP A 7 8.05 0.12 10.36
C ASP A 7 6.74 -0.01 9.56
N ILE A 8 5.61 0.26 10.21
CA ILE A 8 4.32 0.46 9.53
C ILE A 8 4.03 1.95 9.48
N LYS A 9 3.75 2.47 8.28
CA LYS A 9 3.40 3.86 8.06
C LYS A 9 1.98 3.97 7.52
N ILE A 10 1.15 4.76 8.19
CA ILE A 10 -0.14 5.19 7.64
C ILE A 10 0.11 6.43 6.78
N VAL A 11 -0.25 6.37 5.51
CA VAL A 11 0.14 7.39 4.53
C VAL A 11 -1.05 7.86 3.70
N LYS A 12 -0.93 9.08 3.15
CA LYS A 12 -1.83 9.61 2.12
C LYS A 12 -1.16 9.75 0.74
N SER A 13 0.11 9.39 0.66
CA SER A 13 0.90 9.26 -0.58
C SER A 13 2.09 8.33 -0.36
N TRP A 14 2.54 7.67 -1.42
CA TRP A 14 3.77 6.86 -1.47
C TRP A 14 4.33 6.90 -2.90
N PRO A 15 5.64 6.67 -3.13
CA PRO A 15 6.17 6.45 -4.48
C PRO A 15 5.35 5.40 -5.25
N LYS A 16 4.77 5.81 -6.37
CA LYS A 16 3.84 4.97 -7.14
C LYS A 16 4.53 3.72 -7.68
N GLU A 17 5.80 3.82 -8.03
CA GLU A 17 6.60 2.72 -8.55
C GLU A 17 6.69 1.57 -7.54
N GLU A 18 6.91 1.88 -6.26
CA GLU A 18 6.95 0.87 -5.19
C GLU A 18 5.58 0.22 -4.97
N ILE A 19 4.49 0.99 -5.06
CA ILE A 19 3.13 0.44 -4.94
C ILE A 19 2.78 -0.45 -6.14
N VAL A 20 3.18 -0.08 -7.36
CA VAL A 20 3.04 -0.93 -8.55
C VAL A 20 3.79 -2.24 -8.37
N GLU A 21 5.03 -2.20 -7.85
CA GLU A 21 5.82 -3.42 -7.59
C GLU A 21 5.12 -4.34 -6.58
N LEU A 22 4.51 -3.80 -5.53
CA LEU A 22 3.73 -4.56 -4.55
C LEU A 22 2.45 -5.15 -5.17
N TYR A 23 1.69 -4.40 -5.98
CA TYR A 23 0.55 -4.96 -6.70
C TYR A 23 0.96 -6.02 -7.72
N LYS A 24 2.12 -5.86 -8.39
CA LYS A 24 2.68 -6.86 -9.30
C LYS A 24 3.08 -8.14 -8.57
N SER A 25 3.72 -8.04 -7.41
CA SER A 25 4.13 -9.21 -6.61
C SER A 25 2.92 -10.00 -6.09
N GLY A 26 1.80 -9.32 -5.82
CA GLY A 26 0.50 -9.94 -5.49
C GLY A 26 -0.30 -10.47 -6.68
N GLY A 27 0.15 -10.23 -7.92
CA GLY A 27 -0.58 -10.62 -9.13
C GLY A 27 -1.84 -9.77 -9.41
N TRP A 28 -1.96 -8.61 -8.78
CA TRP A 28 -3.12 -7.71 -8.86
C TRP A 28 -2.94 -6.58 -9.88
N TRP A 29 -1.74 -6.43 -10.45
CA TRP A 29 -1.44 -5.41 -11.45
C TRP A 29 -1.53 -5.95 -12.87
N LYS A 30 -2.19 -5.20 -13.76
CA LYS A 30 -2.14 -5.42 -15.22
C LYS A 30 -1.34 -4.30 -15.86
N ASP A 31 -0.48 -4.60 -16.84
CA ASP A 31 0.35 -3.59 -17.50
C ASP A 31 -0.46 -2.52 -18.26
N SER A 32 -1.74 -2.78 -18.52
CA SER A 32 -2.69 -1.79 -19.08
C SER A 32 -3.20 -0.77 -18.07
N TYR A 33 -2.93 -0.93 -16.77
CA TYR A 33 -3.37 0.01 -15.73
C TYR A 33 -2.49 1.26 -15.71
N ASP A 34 -3.13 2.41 -15.51
CA ASP A 34 -2.43 3.68 -15.36
C ASP A 34 -1.97 3.86 -13.90
N SER A 35 -0.66 3.91 -13.69
CA SER A 35 -0.07 4.14 -12.38
C SER A 35 -0.25 5.57 -11.87
N SER A 36 -0.65 6.52 -12.72
CA SER A 36 -0.96 7.89 -12.31
C SER A 36 -2.16 7.95 -11.34
N GLU A 37 -3.09 7.01 -11.46
CA GLU A 37 -4.31 6.93 -10.63
C GLU A 37 -4.06 6.37 -9.23
N LEU A 38 -2.88 5.78 -8.95
CA LEU A 38 -2.56 5.22 -7.64
C LEU A 38 -2.58 6.27 -6.53
N GLN A 39 -2.25 7.53 -6.83
CA GLN A 39 -2.34 8.59 -5.83
C GLN A 39 -3.80 8.82 -5.39
N HIS A 40 -4.76 8.74 -6.33
CA HIS A 40 -6.18 8.82 -6.01
C HIS A 40 -6.64 7.62 -5.19
N LEU A 41 -6.15 6.42 -5.51
CA LEU A 41 -6.40 5.19 -4.76
C LEU A 41 -5.95 5.31 -3.29
N ILE A 42 -4.69 5.71 -3.07
CA ILE A 42 -4.12 5.87 -1.72
C ILE A 42 -4.91 6.93 -0.94
N LYS A 43 -5.18 8.09 -1.55
CA LYS A 43 -5.88 9.19 -0.89
C LYS A 43 -7.34 8.86 -0.57
N GLY A 44 -8.02 8.13 -1.47
CA GLY A 44 -9.40 7.70 -1.31
C GLY A 44 -9.58 6.55 -0.32
N SER A 45 -8.49 5.95 0.16
CA SER A 45 -8.51 4.93 1.20
C SER A 45 -8.85 5.56 2.55
N PHE A 46 -9.64 4.85 3.36
CA PHE A 46 -9.83 5.24 4.76
C PHE A 46 -8.47 5.17 5.47
N VAL A 47 -7.82 4.00 5.37
CA VAL A 47 -6.43 3.79 5.79
C VAL A 47 -5.66 3.13 4.65
N PHE A 48 -4.48 3.66 4.36
CA PHE A 48 -3.48 3.02 3.51
C PHE A 48 -2.21 2.87 4.34
N ALA A 49 -1.80 1.62 4.58
CA ALA A 49 -0.63 1.28 5.36
C ALA A 49 0.48 0.75 4.46
N VAL A 50 1.72 1.15 4.72
CA VAL A 50 2.92 0.64 4.03
C VAL A 50 3.86 0.05 5.07
N LEU A 51 4.30 -1.19 4.83
CA LEU A 51 5.35 -1.86 5.59
C LEU A 51 6.69 -1.52 4.96
N VAL A 52 7.57 -0.88 5.73
CA VAL A 52 8.84 -0.33 5.26
C VAL A 52 9.99 -1.02 5.96
N GLU A 53 10.95 -1.57 5.21
CA GLU A 53 12.19 -2.06 5.79
C GLU A 53 13.06 -0.88 6.25
N LYS A 54 13.51 -0.88 7.51
CA LYS A 54 14.20 0.28 8.08
C LYS A 54 15.54 0.60 7.42
N ASN A 55 16.25 -0.40 6.91
CA ASN A 55 17.59 -0.21 6.35
C ASN A 55 17.53 0.33 4.92
N SER A 56 16.82 -0.34 4.00
CA SER A 56 16.69 0.12 2.62
C SER A 56 15.68 1.25 2.43
N LYS A 57 14.81 1.48 3.42
CA LYS A 57 13.65 2.38 3.34
C LYS A 57 12.64 2.01 2.24
N LYS A 58 12.73 0.80 1.70
CA LYS A 58 11.80 0.29 0.68
C LYS A 58 10.51 -0.20 1.29
N ALA A 59 9.41 0.02 0.58
CA ALA A 59 8.17 -0.70 0.84
C ALA A 59 8.35 -2.18 0.50
N ILE A 60 7.99 -3.04 1.45
CA ILE A 60 8.03 -4.50 1.31
C ILE A 60 6.66 -5.13 1.52
N GLY A 61 5.64 -4.31 1.77
CA GLY A 61 4.26 -4.70 1.92
C GLY A 61 3.36 -3.47 2.01
N MET A 62 2.08 -3.67 1.76
CA MET A 62 1.06 -2.64 1.94
C MET A 62 -0.26 -3.30 2.35
N GLY A 63 -1.18 -2.50 2.84
CA GLY A 63 -2.56 -2.92 3.04
C GLY A 63 -3.51 -1.74 3.01
N ARG A 64 -4.74 -1.98 2.57
CA ARG A 64 -5.74 -0.93 2.43
C ARG A 64 -7.08 -1.30 3.06
N ILE A 65 -7.64 -0.31 3.75
CA ILE A 65 -8.98 -0.35 4.34
C ILE A 65 -9.89 0.65 3.62
N LEU A 66 -11.08 0.17 3.26
CA LEU A 66 -12.23 1.00 2.89
C LEU A 66 -13.24 1.00 4.03
N SER A 67 -13.76 2.17 4.40
CA SER A 67 -14.70 2.31 5.51
C SER A 67 -15.51 3.60 5.36
N ASP A 68 -16.72 3.60 5.91
CA ASP A 68 -17.53 4.81 6.12
C ASP A 68 -17.06 5.66 7.30
N GLY A 69 -16.15 5.13 8.13
CA GLY A 69 -15.63 5.75 9.35
C GLY A 69 -16.58 5.66 10.54
N VAL A 70 -17.65 4.87 10.46
CA VAL A 70 -18.72 4.79 11.47
C VAL A 70 -19.00 3.35 11.92
N SER A 71 -19.27 2.43 10.99
CA SER A 71 -19.80 1.10 11.33
C SER A 71 -18.94 -0.05 10.84
N ASP A 72 -18.49 -0.01 9.59
CA ASP A 72 -17.82 -1.14 8.96
C ASP A 72 -16.56 -0.75 8.20
N ALA A 73 -15.71 -1.76 7.97
CA ALA A 73 -14.46 -1.61 7.28
C ALA A 73 -14.11 -2.91 6.54
N TYR A 74 -13.62 -2.77 5.32
CA TYR A 74 -13.19 -3.89 4.47
C TYR A 74 -11.69 -3.80 4.25
N LEU A 75 -10.98 -4.88 4.58
CA LEU A 75 -9.61 -5.12 4.15
C LEU A 75 -9.66 -5.58 2.70
N GLN A 76 -9.12 -4.79 1.77
CA GLN A 76 -9.22 -5.06 0.35
C GLN A 76 -7.92 -5.59 -0.26
N ASP A 77 -6.78 -5.01 0.13
CA ASP A 77 -5.44 -5.31 -0.39
C ASP A 77 -4.49 -5.63 0.77
#